data_AF-A0A2V8XDN1-F1
#
_entry.id   AF-A0A2V8XDN1-F1
#
_cell.length_a   1.000
_cell.length_b   1.000
_cell.length_c   1.000
_cell.angle_alpha   90.00
_cell.angle_beta   90.00
_cell.angle_gamma   90.00
#
_symmetry.space_group_name_H-M   'P 1'
#
loop_
_entity.id
_entity.type
_entity.pdbx_description
1 polymer ?
#
loop_
_entity_poly.entity_id
_entity_poly.type
_entity_poly.pdbx_seq_one_letter_code
_entity_poly.pdbx_strand_id
1 'polypeptide(L)'
;MPTDVTQSDKSVLVTIDKLVHGGKGLAHDGAMAVFVEGVLPGESVRIQTERVKKGYAEGRLLEVVTPSPDRTTAPCPVYGQCGGCQLQHASAAAQLEVKRAILTETLVRLGGLTDVDVPPFVASPEV
;
A
#
# COMPACT_ATOMS: atom_id res chain seq x y z
N MET A 1 -22.05 9.01 -16.32
CA MET A 1 -22.45 8.72 -14.93
C MET A 1 -21.54 9.52 -14.01
N PRO A 2 -21.92 10.71 -13.51
CA PRO A 2 -21.06 11.41 -12.56
C PRO A 2 -21.29 10.79 -11.18
N THR A 3 -20.29 10.09 -10.67
CA THR A 3 -20.27 9.61 -9.28
C THR A 3 -20.04 10.82 -8.38
N ASP A 4 -20.96 11.06 -7.45
CA ASP A 4 -20.84 12.08 -6.40
C ASP A 4 -19.58 11.79 -5.56
N VAL A 5 -18.48 12.44 -5.91
CA VAL A 5 -17.21 12.35 -5.18
C VAL A 5 -17.06 13.65 -4.42
N THR A 6 -17.35 13.60 -3.13
CA THR A 6 -17.08 14.72 -2.21
C THR A 6 -15.57 14.83 -2.05
N GLN A 7 -14.95 15.68 -2.85
CA GLN A 7 -13.51 15.97 -2.81
C GLN A 7 -13.23 16.79 -1.54
N SER A 8 -12.51 16.21 -0.58
CA SER A 8 -12.19 16.88 0.68
C SER A 8 -10.75 17.41 0.60
N ASP A 9 -10.58 18.73 0.54
CA ASP A 9 -9.26 19.38 0.39
C ASP A 9 -8.41 19.38 1.68
N LYS A 10 -8.67 18.42 2.58
CA LYS A 10 -7.99 18.31 3.86
C LYS A 10 -6.81 17.35 3.72
N SER A 11 -5.60 17.86 3.97
CA SER A 11 -4.42 17.01 4.14
C SER A 11 -4.35 16.45 5.55
N VAL A 12 -4.01 15.17 5.69
CA VAL A 12 -3.90 14.46 6.96
C VAL A 12 -2.57 13.71 7.01
N LEU A 13 -1.96 13.65 8.20
CA LEU A 13 -0.78 12.84 8.46
C LEU A 13 -1.23 11.48 8.99
N VAL A 14 -0.84 10.40 8.33
CA VAL A 14 -1.19 9.03 8.72
C VAL A 14 0.04 8.14 8.71
N THR A 15 0.00 7.08 9.51
CA THR A 15 0.99 6.00 9.48
C THR A 15 0.44 4.83 8.69
N ILE A 16 1.25 4.27 7.79
CA ILE A 16 0.86 3.12 6.98
C ILE A 16 1.05 1.84 7.78
N ASP A 17 -0.04 1.10 7.99
CA ASP A 17 -0.03 -0.13 8.78
C ASP A 17 0.52 -1.30 7.97
N LYS A 18 0.00 -1.48 6.76
CA LYS A 18 0.34 -2.60 5.87
C LYS A 18 -0.01 -2.30 4.42
N LEU A 19 0.47 -3.15 3.51
CA LEU A 19 0.01 -3.17 2.13
C LEU A 19 -1.08 -4.23 1.95
N VAL A 20 -2.08 -3.90 1.14
CA VAL A 20 -3.14 -4.81 0.73
C VAL A 20 -2.97 -5.22 -0.73
N HIS A 21 -3.81 -6.16 -1.17
CA HIS A 21 -3.86 -6.59 -2.57
C HIS A 21 -3.94 -5.38 -3.52
N GLY A 22 -3.13 -5.41 -4.58
CA GLY A 22 -2.98 -4.28 -5.52
C GLY A 22 -1.92 -3.25 -5.13
N GLY A 23 -1.17 -3.45 -4.03
CA GLY A 23 -0.04 -2.60 -3.65
C GLY A 23 -0.43 -1.28 -3.00
N LYS A 24 -1.69 -1.16 -2.53
CA LYS A 24 -2.16 0.00 -1.78
C LYS A 24 -1.78 -0.14 -0.31
N GLY A 25 -1.31 0.94 0.30
CA GLY A 25 -1.17 1.04 1.73
C GLY A 25 -2.53 1.25 2.40
N LEU A 26 -2.74 0.53 3.49
CA LEU A 26 -3.83 0.74 4.42
C LEU A 26 -3.31 1.55 5.61
N ALA A 27 -4.02 2.62 5.92
CA ALA A 27 -3.83 3.42 7.12
C ALA A 27 -5.19 3.70 7.76
N HIS A 28 -5.17 4.21 8.99
CA HIS A 28 -6.38 4.64 9.69
C HIS A 28 -6.30 6.13 10.06
N ASP A 29 -7.30 6.90 9.67
CA ASP A 29 -7.54 8.26 10.18
C ASP A 29 -8.74 8.20 11.13
N GLY A 30 -8.45 8.06 12.43
CA GLY A 30 -9.45 7.76 13.45
C GLY A 30 -10.14 6.41 13.19
N ALA A 31 -11.44 6.42 12.93
CA ALA A 31 -12.23 5.21 12.63
C ALA A 31 -12.33 4.91 11.11
N MET A 32 -11.78 5.77 10.26
CA MET A 32 -11.87 5.64 8.80
C MET A 32 -10.63 4.91 8.26
N ALA A 33 -10.85 3.82 7.52
CA ALA A 33 -9.79 3.19 6.74
C ALA A 33 -9.46 4.05 5.52
N VAL A 34 -8.17 4.30 5.27
CA VAL A 34 -7.70 5.10 4.14
C VAL A 34 -6.72 4.28 3.31
N PHE A 35 -6.97 4.23 2.01
CA PHE A 35 -6.12 3.52 1.04
C PHE A 35 -5.28 4.51 0.25
N VAL A 36 -3.96 4.29 0.19
CA VAL A 36 -2.99 5.21 -0.41
C VAL A 36 -2.04 4.44 -1.30
N GLU A 37 -1.75 4.93 -2.50
CA GLU A 37 -0.79 4.31 -3.42
C GLU A 37 0.63 4.90 -3.25
N GLY A 38 1.67 4.12 -3.57
CA GLY A 38 3.06 4.58 -3.56
C GLY A 38 3.72 4.69 -2.17
N VAL A 39 3.16 3.99 -1.19
CA VAL A 39 3.61 3.99 0.21
C VAL A 39 4.05 2.60 0.67
N LEU A 40 4.83 2.54 1.75
CA LEU A 40 5.28 1.31 2.39
C LEU A 40 4.81 1.22 3.85
N PRO A 41 4.72 0.00 4.41
CA PRO A 41 4.42 -0.17 5.83
C PRO A 41 5.45 0.51 6.72
N GLY A 42 4.98 1.10 7.84
CA GLY A 42 5.81 1.83 8.79
C GLY A 42 6.10 3.29 8.40
N GLU A 43 5.68 3.73 7.21
CA GLU A 43 5.88 5.12 6.79
C GLU A 43 4.90 6.08 7.44
N SER A 44 5.39 7.27 7.77
CA SER A 44 4.53 8.41 8.08
C SER A 44 4.39 9.28 6.84
N VAL A 45 3.16 9.45 6.36
CA VAL A 45 2.88 10.10 5.09
C VAL A 45 1.80 11.17 5.24
N ARG A 46 1.97 12.27 4.50
CA ARG A 46 0.93 13.29 4.32
C ARG A 46 0.12 12.94 3.08
N ILE A 47 -1.19 12.84 3.25
CA ILE A 47 -2.11 12.44 2.19
C ILE A 47 -3.22 13.47 2.03
N GLN A 48 -3.76 13.59 0.83
CA GLN A 48 -4.99 14.34 0.56
C GLN A 48 -6.12 13.34 0.30
N THR A 49 -7.25 13.52 0.97
CA THR A 49 -8.40 12.61 0.81
C THR A 49 -9.17 12.96 -0.46
N GLU A 50 -9.10 12.11 -1.49
CA GLU A 50 -9.72 12.39 -2.78
C GLU A 50 -11.16 11.88 -2.88
N ARG A 51 -11.40 10.66 -2.38
CA ARG A 51 -12.72 10.02 -2.46
C ARG A 51 -13.10 9.42 -1.13
N VAL A 52 -14.24 9.83 -0.59
CA VAL A 52 -14.83 9.22 0.60
C VAL A 52 -15.98 8.33 0.17
N LYS A 53 -15.93 7.06 0.55
CA LYS A 53 -17.00 6.07 0.35
C LYS A 53 -17.53 5.60 1.70
N LYS A 54 -18.64 4.88 1.69
CA LYS A 54 -19.20 4.30 2.92
C LYS A 54 -18.22 3.27 3.50
N GLY A 55 -17.52 3.65 4.55
CA GLY A 55 -16.61 2.79 5.32
C GLY A 55 -15.12 2.89 4.97
N TYR A 56 -14.74 3.62 3.93
CA TYR A 56 -13.33 3.86 3.62
C TYR A 56 -13.12 5.10 2.75
N ALA A 57 -11.88 5.59 2.70
CA ALA A 57 -11.46 6.67 1.82
C ALA A 57 -10.28 6.26 0.93
N GLU A 58 -10.16 6.90 -0.22
CA GLU A 58 -9.00 6.83 -1.11
C GLU A 58 -8.22 8.15 -0.96
N GLY A 59 -6.93 8.05 -0.65
CA GLY A 59 -6.03 9.18 -0.46
C GLY A 59 -4.92 9.22 -1.50
N ARG A 60 -4.58 10.43 -1.96
CA ARG A 60 -3.39 10.69 -2.76
C ARG A 60 -2.22 11.00 -1.84
N LEU A 61 -1.09 10.32 -2.05
CA LEU A 61 0.18 10.65 -1.40
C LEU A 61 0.64 12.04 -1.83
N LEU A 62 0.82 12.95 -0.86
CA LEU A 62 1.42 14.26 -1.08
C LEU A 62 2.92 14.24 -0.75
N GLU A 63 3.27 13.63 0.38
CA GLU A 63 4.63 13.63 0.89
C GLU A 63 4.87 12.42 1.81
N VAL A 64 6.07 11.84 1.72
CA VAL A 64 6.55 10.86 2.70
C VAL A 64 7.37 11.62 3.74
N VAL A 65 6.82 11.80 4.93
CA VAL A 65 7.45 12.56 6.03
C VAL A 65 8.53 11.73 6.72
N THR A 66 8.27 10.43 6.91
CA THR A 66 9.25 9.49 7.43
C THR A 66 9.25 8.26 6.54
N PRO A 67 10.29 8.10 5.69
CA PRO A 67 10.38 6.97 4.78
C PRO A 67 10.73 5.68 5.53
N SER A 68 10.28 4.56 4.99
CA SER A 68 10.66 3.24 5.49
C SER A 68 12.14 2.98 5.15
N PRO A 69 12.90 2.26 5.99
CA PRO A 69 14.24 1.81 5.64
C PRO A 69 14.27 0.94 4.36
N ASP A 70 13.14 0.34 4.01
CA ASP A 70 12.99 -0.47 2.80
C ASP A 70 12.64 0.35 1.55
N ARG A 71 12.47 1.67 1.66
CA ARG A 71 12.18 2.52 0.51
C ARG A 71 13.43 2.67 -0.38
N THR A 72 13.25 2.40 -1.67
CA THR A 72 14.30 2.57 -2.68
C THR A 72 13.80 3.43 -3.83
N THR A 73 14.73 4.03 -4.58
CA THR A 73 14.39 4.69 -5.84
C THR A 73 13.98 3.63 -6.87
N ALA A 74 12.79 3.78 -7.47
CA ALA A 74 12.33 2.87 -8.49
C ALA A 74 13.26 2.91 -9.71
N PRO A 75 13.74 1.76 -10.22
CA PRO A 75 14.65 1.72 -11.37
C PRO A 75 13.97 2.12 -12.69
N CYS A 76 12.64 1.96 -12.81
CA CYS A 76 11.91 2.36 -14.00
C CYS A 76 11.63 3.87 -14.02
N PRO A 77 12.04 4.60 -15.08
CA PRO A 77 11.86 6.06 -15.16
C PRO A 77 10.39 6.51 -15.30
N VAL A 78 9.50 5.60 -15.72
CA VAL A 78 8.06 5.87 -15.87
C VAL A 78 7.23 5.22 -14.75
N TYR A 79 7.89 4.86 -13.64
CA TYR A 79 7.22 4.35 -12.45
C TYR A 79 6.20 5.37 -11.93
N GLY A 80 5.00 4.88 -11.58
CA GLY A 80 3.85 5.72 -11.23
C GLY A 80 3.03 6.27 -12.40
N GLN A 81 3.50 6.13 -13.65
CA GLN A 81 2.75 6.56 -14.84
C GLN A 81 2.17 5.40 -15.65
N CYS A 82 2.96 4.34 -15.90
CA CYS A 82 2.54 3.24 -16.79
C CYS A 82 1.57 2.23 -16.13
N GLY A 83 1.49 2.19 -14.80
CA GLY A 83 0.66 1.24 -14.04
C GLY A 83 1.14 -0.22 -14.04
N GLY A 84 2.22 -0.54 -14.76
CA GLY A 84 2.72 -1.91 -14.91
C GLY A 84 3.39 -2.49 -13.65
N CYS A 85 3.88 -1.64 -12.74
CA CYS A 85 4.50 -2.08 -11.49
C CYS A 85 3.98 -1.27 -10.31
N GLN A 86 3.72 -1.94 -9.19
CA GLN A 86 3.15 -1.33 -7.98
C GLN A 86 4.16 -1.15 -6.84
N LEU A 87 5.28 -1.90 -6.83
CA LEU A 87 6.18 -1.99 -5.66
C LEU A 87 7.65 -1.68 -5.96
N GLN A 88 7.99 -1.08 -7.11
CA GLN A 88 9.40 -0.78 -7.44
C GLN A 88 10.06 0.23 -6.50
N HIS A 89 9.27 0.96 -5.70
CA HIS A 89 9.75 1.85 -4.65
C HIS A 89 10.12 1.12 -3.34
N ALA A 90 10.01 -0.22 -3.31
CA ALA A 90 10.40 -1.07 -2.20
C ALA A 90 11.63 -1.91 -2.57
N SER A 91 12.49 -2.16 -1.58
CA SER A 91 13.59 -3.12 -1.67
C SER A 91 13.09 -4.50 -2.11
N ALA A 92 13.95 -5.28 -2.78
CA ALA A 92 13.56 -6.63 -3.24
C ALA A 92 13.09 -7.52 -2.06
N ALA A 93 13.77 -7.44 -0.92
CA ALA A 93 13.38 -8.15 0.30
C ALA A 93 11.98 -7.73 0.78
N ALA A 94 11.71 -6.42 0.84
CA ALA A 94 10.40 -5.92 1.24
C ALA A 94 9.28 -6.32 0.26
N GLN A 95 9.57 -6.37 -1.05
CA GLN A 95 8.60 -6.86 -2.03
C GLN A 95 8.17 -8.31 -1.77
N LEU A 96 9.13 -9.17 -1.37
CA LEU A 96 8.84 -10.57 -1.04
C LEU A 96 8.01 -10.69 0.23
N GLU A 97 8.37 -9.96 1.28
CA GLU A 97 7.62 -9.95 2.54
C GLU A 97 6.19 -9.41 2.37
N VAL A 98 6.03 -8.34 1.60
CA VAL A 98 4.70 -7.80 1.25
C VAL A 98 3.84 -8.86 0.54
N LYS A 99 4.40 -9.53 -0.48
CA LYS A 99 3.67 -10.56 -1.23
C LYS A 99 3.30 -11.74 -0.34
N ARG A 100 4.23 -12.18 0.53
CA ARG A 100 4.01 -13.26 1.50
C ARG A 100 2.91 -12.88 2.49
N ALA A 101 2.96 -11.68 3.07
CA ALA A 101 1.96 -11.19 4.00
C ALA A 101 0.56 -11.11 3.37
N ILE A 102 0.45 -10.60 2.14
CA ILE A 102 -0.83 -10.55 1.40
C ILE A 102 -1.36 -11.98 1.16
N LEU A 103 -0.51 -12.92 0.75
CA LEU A 103 -0.93 -14.32 0.56
C LEU A 103 -1.41 -14.94 1.87
N THR A 104 -0.64 -14.83 2.95
CA THR A 104 -1.00 -15.37 4.27
C THR A 104 -2.33 -14.80 4.75
N GLU A 105 -2.50 -13.47 4.69
CA GLU A 105 -3.77 -12.84 5.09
C GLU A 105 -4.94 -13.32 4.24
N THR A 106 -4.73 -13.50 2.93
CA THR A 106 -5.77 -14.00 2.02
C THR A 106 -6.19 -15.42 2.38
N LEU A 107 -5.23 -16.31 2.63
CA LEU A 107 -5.49 -17.71 3.01
C LEU A 107 -6.21 -17.82 4.34
N VAL A 108 -5.84 -17.00 5.32
CA VAL A 108 -6.50 -16.99 6.64
C VAL A 108 -7.91 -16.41 6.54
N ARG A 109 -8.06 -15.20 5.98
CA ARG A 109 -9.33 -14.47 6.03
C ARG A 109 -10.37 -14.97 5.04
N LEU A 110 -9.95 -15.30 3.81
CA LEU A 110 -10.86 -15.77 2.77
C LEU A 110 -10.89 -17.30 2.67
N GLY A 111 -9.76 -17.95 2.93
CA GLY A 111 -9.67 -19.41 2.90
C GLY A 111 -10.13 -20.09 4.20
N GLY A 112 -10.28 -19.35 5.30
CA GLY A 112 -10.72 -19.91 6.59
C GLY A 112 -9.68 -20.82 7.25
N LEU A 113 -8.41 -20.72 6.84
CA LEU A 113 -7.32 -21.52 7.39
C LEU A 113 -6.76 -20.84 8.64
N THR A 114 -6.47 -21.60 9.70
CA THR A 114 -5.98 -21.04 10.97
C THR A 114 -4.47 -21.18 11.16
N ASP A 115 -3.86 -22.21 10.59
CA ASP A 115 -2.43 -22.54 10.76
C ASP A 115 -1.72 -22.56 9.40
N VAL A 116 -1.64 -21.39 8.76
CA VAL A 116 -0.99 -21.24 7.46
C VAL A 116 0.49 -20.93 7.65
N ASP A 117 1.34 -21.94 7.44
CA ASP A 117 2.79 -21.74 7.30
C ASP A 117 3.14 -21.47 5.83
N VAL A 118 3.36 -20.19 5.50
CA VAL A 118 3.83 -19.79 4.16
C VAL A 118 5.34 -19.67 4.19
N PRO A 119 6.08 -20.52 3.45
CA PRO A 119 7.53 -20.45 3.42
C PRO A 119 8.02 -19.11 2.84
N PRO A 120 9.27 -18.71 3.11
CA PRO A 120 9.86 -17.52 2.52
C PRO A 120 9.74 -17.53 0.99
N PHE A 121 9.35 -16.39 0.42
CA PHE A 121 9.27 -16.26 -1.03
C PHE A 121 10.67 -16.15 -1.63
N VAL A 122 10.85 -16.75 -2.80
CA VAL A 122 12.13 -16.73 -3.51
C VAL A 122 12.14 -15.59 -4.52
N ALA A 123 13.22 -14.81 -4.55
CA ALA A 123 13.42 -13.77 -5.55
C ALA A 123 13.56 -14.38 -6.94
N SER A 124 13.23 -13.60 -7.98
CA SER A 124 13.65 -13.96 -9.33
C SER A 124 15.18 -14.01 -9.37
N PRO A 125 15.79 -14.98 -10.08
CA PRO A 125 17.21 -14.94 -10.36
C PRO A 125 17.61 -13.62 -11.04
N GLU A 126 18.80 -13.13 -10.70
CA GLU A 126 19.43 -12.05 -11.47
C GLU A 126 19.83 -12.61 -12.84
N VAL A 127 19.52 -11.87 -13.91
CA VAL A 127 19.83 -12.22 -15.30
C VAL A 127 20.92 -11.30 -15.82
#